data_AF-A0A7M3ZJV5-F1
#
_entry.id   AF-A0A7M3ZJV5-F1
#
_cell.length_a   1.000
_cell.length_b   1.000
_cell.length_c   1.000
_cell.angle_alpha   90.00
_cell.angle_beta   90.00
_cell.angle_gamma   90.00
#
_symmetry.space_group_name_H-M   'P 1'
#
loop_
_entity.id
_entity.type
_entity.pdbx_description
1 polymer ?
#
loop_
_entity_poly.entity_id
_entity_poly.type
_entity_poly.pdbx_seq_one_letter_code
_entity_poly.pdbx_strand_id
1 'polypeptide(L)'
;IVHVNKMDISGVDWSEDKYKAAVAEVSALLKMAGFGSQLDNIPMIPASSLNGDNVFHKSDKCPWYDGPTLFEAIDAAAMPNKPIDKPLRLPIQDVYKISGIGTVPVGKIETGTLNTGKTVV
;
A
#
# COMPACT_ATOMS: atom_id res chain seq x y z
N ILE A 1 -1.03 -3.00 -5.16
CA ILE A 1 -0.20 -4.10 -4.65
C ILE A 1 -1.03 -4.89 -3.65
N VAL A 2 -1.05 -6.21 -3.76
CA VAL A 2 -1.64 -7.13 -2.78
C VAL A 2 -0.50 -7.99 -2.24
N HIS A 3 -0.30 -7.94 -0.93
CA HIS A 3 0.75 -8.69 -0.25
C HIS A 3 0.15 -9.94 0.40
N VAL A 4 0.29 -11.08 -0.28
CA VAL A 4 -0.22 -12.39 0.17
C VAL A 4 0.72 -12.94 1.24
N ASN A 5 0.47 -12.51 2.48
CA ASN A 5 1.35 -12.75 3.62
C ASN A 5 1.16 -14.14 4.24
N LYS A 6 2.10 -14.52 5.13
CA LYS A 6 2.09 -15.76 5.92
C LYS A 6 2.22 -17.03 5.08
N MET A 7 2.94 -16.95 3.96
CA MET A 7 3.21 -18.15 3.15
C MET A 7 4.04 -19.21 3.89
N ASP A 8 4.73 -18.83 4.97
CA ASP A 8 5.59 -19.69 5.79
C ASP A 8 4.87 -20.50 6.87
N ILE A 9 3.60 -20.23 7.16
CA ILE A 9 2.91 -20.91 8.26
C ILE A 9 2.66 -22.37 7.91
N SER A 10 2.67 -23.22 8.94
CA SER A 10 2.34 -24.64 8.80
C SER A 10 0.96 -24.80 8.17
N GLY A 11 0.89 -25.68 7.18
CA GLY A 11 -0.28 -25.92 6.37
C GLY A 11 -0.37 -25.02 5.14
N VAL A 12 0.31 -23.87 5.06
CA VAL A 12 0.44 -23.12 3.79
C VAL A 12 1.73 -23.52 3.09
N ASP A 13 2.85 -23.54 3.84
CA ASP A 13 4.13 -24.13 3.43
C ASP A 13 4.57 -23.75 2.00
N TRP A 14 4.42 -22.46 1.66
CA TRP A 14 4.76 -21.90 0.33
C TRP A 14 4.03 -22.57 -0.85
N SER A 15 2.86 -23.17 -0.61
CA SER A 15 2.04 -23.83 -1.62
C SER A 15 1.55 -22.85 -2.69
N GLU A 16 1.92 -23.13 -3.94
CA GLU A 16 1.48 -22.39 -5.12
C GLU A 16 -0.04 -22.47 -5.31
N ASP A 17 -0.65 -23.65 -5.08
CA ASP A 17 -2.10 -23.83 -5.22
C ASP A 17 -2.89 -22.98 -4.24
N LYS A 18 -2.44 -22.89 -2.98
CA LYS A 18 -3.07 -22.05 -1.96
C LYS A 18 -2.92 -20.56 -2.28
N TYR A 19 -1.74 -20.18 -2.77
CA TYR A 19 -1.53 -18.83 -3.28
C TYR A 19 -2.47 -18.51 -4.45
N LYS A 20 -2.55 -19.38 -5.47
CA LYS A 20 -3.42 -19.19 -6.64
C LYS A 20 -4.90 -19.11 -6.25
N ALA A 21 -5.35 -19.93 -5.30
CA ALA A 21 -6.70 -19.86 -4.77
C ALA A 21 -6.99 -18.50 -4.12
N ALA A 22 -6.09 -18.02 -3.26
CA ALA A 22 -6.22 -16.71 -2.63
C ALA A 22 -6.20 -15.56 -3.66
N VAL A 23 -5.31 -15.63 -4.66
CA VAL A 23 -5.25 -14.65 -5.75
C VAL A 23 -6.54 -14.62 -6.56
N ALA A 24 -7.13 -15.77 -6.86
CA ALA A 24 -8.39 -15.85 -7.59
C ALA A 24 -9.55 -15.19 -6.82
N GLU A 25 -9.68 -15.50 -5.52
CA GLU A 25 -10.68 -14.90 -4.64
C GLU A 25 -10.52 -13.38 -4.52
N VAL A 26 -9.30 -12.92 -4.25
CA VAL A 26 -8.99 -11.49 -4.14
C VAL A 26 -9.23 -10.77 -5.48
N SER A 27 -8.86 -11.39 -6.60
CA SER A 27 -9.08 -10.80 -7.93
C SER A 27 -10.58 -10.63 -8.23
N ALA A 28 -11.42 -11.58 -7.81
CA ALA A 28 -12.87 -11.46 -7.93
C ALA A 28 -13.42 -10.29 -7.09
N LEU A 29 -12.95 -10.14 -5.85
CA LEU A 29 -13.33 -9.02 -4.98
C LEU A 29 -12.87 -7.66 -5.54
N LEU A 30 -11.65 -7.57 -6.03
CA LEU A 30 -11.12 -6.36 -6.66
C LEU A 30 -11.93 -5.97 -7.89
N LYS A 31 -12.35 -6.95 -8.71
CA LYS A 31 -13.23 -6.71 -9.85
C LYS A 31 -14.58 -6.13 -9.41
N MET A 32 -15.19 -6.68 -8.35
CA MET A 32 -16.44 -6.15 -7.78
C MET A 32 -16.28 -4.73 -7.21
N ALA A 33 -15.11 -4.42 -6.63
CA ALA A 33 -14.79 -3.10 -6.10
C ALA A 33 -14.44 -2.06 -7.17
N GLY A 34 -14.48 -2.42 -8.46
CA GLY A 34 -14.23 -1.50 -9.59
C GLY A 34 -12.79 -1.48 -10.11
N PHE A 35 -11.91 -2.37 -9.62
CA PHE A 35 -10.51 -2.48 -10.08
C PHE A 35 -10.32 -3.47 -11.24
N GLY A 36 -11.40 -3.94 -11.85
CA GLY A 36 -11.36 -5.01 -12.86
C GLY A 36 -10.44 -4.73 -14.06
N SER A 37 -10.38 -3.48 -14.54
CA SER A 37 -9.49 -3.08 -15.64
C SER A 37 -8.02 -2.92 -15.24
N GLN A 38 -7.71 -3.04 -13.95
CA GLN A 38 -6.37 -2.81 -13.40
C GLN A 38 -5.76 -4.09 -12.81
N LEU A 39 -6.44 -5.24 -12.86
CA LEU A 39 -5.98 -6.48 -12.23
C LEU A 39 -4.57 -6.88 -12.68
N ASP A 40 -4.26 -6.75 -13.98
CA ASP A 40 -2.94 -7.07 -14.53
C ASP A 40 -1.83 -6.14 -14.01
N ASN A 41 -2.20 -4.94 -13.54
CA ASN A 41 -1.29 -3.94 -12.98
C ASN A 41 -1.24 -3.97 -11.44
N ILE A 42 -1.88 -4.93 -10.79
CA ILE A 42 -1.86 -5.09 -9.33
C ILE A 42 -0.94 -6.27 -9.01
N PRO A 43 0.32 -6.01 -8.55
CA PRO A 43 1.21 -7.08 -8.15
C PRO A 43 0.60 -7.85 -6.97
N MET A 44 0.49 -9.18 -7.13
CA MET A 44 0.10 -10.13 -6.11
C MET A 44 1.39 -10.82 -5.63
N ILE A 45 1.83 -10.53 -4.42
CA ILE A 45 3.18 -10.90 -3.97
C ILE A 45 3.06 -11.95 -2.84
N PRO A 46 3.45 -13.22 -3.05
CA PRO A 46 3.53 -14.22 -1.98
C PRO A 46 4.71 -13.90 -1.07
N ALA A 47 4.48 -13.75 0.23
CA ALA A 47 5.50 -13.27 1.14
C ALA A 47 5.37 -13.80 2.57
N SER A 48 6.45 -13.62 3.34
CA SER A 48 6.45 -13.76 4.79
C SER A 48 7.00 -12.49 5.42
N SER A 49 6.14 -11.68 6.03
CA SER A 49 6.61 -10.50 6.77
C SER A 49 7.45 -10.84 7.99
N LEU A 50 7.27 -12.03 8.58
CA LEU A 50 8.04 -12.47 9.74
C LEU A 50 9.48 -12.79 9.34
N ASN A 51 9.66 -13.51 8.22
CA ASN A 51 10.97 -13.97 7.76
C ASN A 51 11.63 -13.01 6.76
N GLY A 52 10.88 -12.04 6.23
CA GLY A 52 11.35 -11.07 5.21
C GLY A 52 11.31 -11.58 3.76
N ASP A 53 10.85 -12.82 3.54
CA ASP A 53 10.75 -13.46 2.23
C ASP A 53 9.82 -12.66 1.29
N ASN A 54 10.31 -12.26 0.11
CA ASN A 54 9.68 -11.40 -0.88
C ASN A 54 9.22 -10.02 -0.37
N VAL A 55 9.64 -9.61 0.83
CA VAL A 55 9.44 -8.25 1.32
C VAL A 55 10.52 -7.36 0.72
N PHE A 56 11.78 -7.62 1.07
CA PHE A 56 12.94 -6.90 0.56
C PHE A 56 13.84 -7.81 -0.30
N HIS A 57 14.04 -9.06 0.12
CA HIS A 57 14.81 -10.06 -0.62
C HIS A 57 13.88 -11.07 -1.29
N LYS A 58 14.26 -11.58 -2.47
CA LYS A 58 13.58 -12.70 -3.12
C LYS A 58 13.65 -13.95 -2.23
N SER A 59 12.59 -14.73 -2.23
CA SER A 59 12.49 -16.00 -1.50
C SER A 59 12.86 -17.17 -2.40
N ASP A 60 13.81 -18.00 -1.96
CA ASP A 60 14.12 -19.28 -2.61
C ASP A 60 13.04 -20.35 -2.36
N LYS A 61 12.07 -20.08 -1.46
CA LYS A 61 11.03 -21.04 -1.04
C LYS A 61 9.84 -21.10 -2.00
N CYS A 62 9.72 -20.13 -2.91
CA CYS A 62 8.68 -20.10 -3.94
C CYS A 62 9.30 -19.87 -5.33
N PRO A 63 10.03 -20.86 -5.87
CA PRO A 63 10.66 -20.74 -7.20
C PRO A 63 9.64 -20.61 -8.34
N TRP A 64 8.36 -20.83 -8.07
CA TRP A 64 7.24 -20.63 -8.98
C TRP A 64 6.82 -19.15 -9.11
N TYR A 65 7.35 -18.25 -8.28
CA TYR A 65 7.03 -16.83 -8.30
C TYR A 65 8.19 -16.00 -8.87
N ASP A 66 7.99 -15.48 -10.08
CA ASP A 66 8.97 -14.63 -10.79
C ASP A 66 8.67 -13.13 -10.67
N GLY A 67 7.62 -12.75 -9.93
CA GLY A 67 7.19 -11.35 -9.77
C GLY A 67 8.08 -10.55 -8.82
N PRO A 68 7.81 -9.23 -8.64
CA PRO A 68 8.62 -8.34 -7.80
C PRO A 68 8.55 -8.68 -6.30
N THR A 69 9.53 -8.23 -5.52
CA THR A 69 9.39 -8.10 -4.05
C THR A 69 8.45 -6.94 -3.72
N LEU A 70 8.02 -6.84 -2.46
CA LEU A 70 7.18 -5.73 -2.01
C LEU A 70 7.87 -4.38 -2.25
N PHE A 71 9.17 -4.26 -1.93
CA PHE A 71 9.91 -3.02 -2.15
C PHE A 71 10.06 -2.69 -3.63
N GLU A 72 10.40 -3.67 -4.49
CA GLU A 72 10.45 -3.47 -5.93
C GLU A 72 9.10 -2.99 -6.50
N ALA A 73 7.99 -3.54 -5.99
CA ALA A 73 6.66 -3.14 -6.41
C ALA A 73 6.27 -1.72 -5.94
N ILE A 74 6.72 -1.31 -4.74
CA ILE A 74 6.52 0.06 -4.23
C ILE A 74 7.34 1.05 -5.05
N ASP A 75 8.60 0.74 -5.33
CA ASP A 75 9.50 1.60 -6.11
C ASP A 75 9.01 1.77 -7.56
N ALA A 76 8.39 0.74 -8.12
CA ALA A 76 7.77 0.79 -9.45
C ALA A 76 6.42 1.54 -9.47
N ALA A 77 5.82 1.86 -8.32
CA ALA A 77 4.49 2.48 -8.28
C ALA A 77 4.54 3.92 -8.79
N ALA A 78 3.72 4.22 -9.80
CA ALA A 78 3.59 5.57 -10.33
C ALA A 78 2.78 6.46 -9.37
N MET A 79 3.36 7.58 -8.95
CA MET A 79 2.65 8.58 -8.16
C MET A 79 1.75 9.44 -9.06
N PRO A 80 0.49 9.70 -8.66
CA PRO A 80 -0.37 10.62 -9.40
C PRO A 80 0.14 12.06 -9.29
N ASN A 81 -0.22 12.88 -10.28
CA ASN A 81 0.09 14.32 -10.24
C ASN A 81 -0.56 14.97 -9.00
N LYS A 82 0.24 15.77 -8.29
CA LYS A 82 -0.22 16.48 -7.10
C LYS A 82 -1.10 17.67 -7.50
N PRO A 83 -2.31 17.83 -6.94
CA PRO A 83 -3.22 18.93 -7.29
C PRO A 83 -2.84 20.24 -6.56
N ILE A 84 -1.67 20.79 -6.88
CA ILE A 84 -1.10 21.98 -6.23
C ILE A 84 -1.80 23.29 -6.61
N ASP A 85 -2.40 23.34 -7.81
CA ASP A 85 -3.06 24.54 -8.33
C ASP A 85 -4.52 24.70 -7.85
N LYS A 86 -5.01 23.73 -7.08
CA LYS A 86 -6.36 23.76 -6.49
C LYS A 86 -6.36 24.51 -5.14
N PRO A 87 -7.52 25.01 -4.68
CA PRO A 87 -7.62 25.61 -3.34
C PRO A 87 -7.12 24.66 -2.24
N LEU A 88 -6.55 25.22 -1.17
CA LEU A 88 -6.07 24.41 -0.04
C LEU A 88 -7.23 23.61 0.59
N ARG A 89 -7.06 22.29 0.72
CA ARG A 89 -7.91 21.41 1.51
C ARG A 89 -7.04 20.48 2.33
N LEU A 90 -7.18 20.59 3.65
CA LEU A 90 -6.49 19.78 4.65
C LEU A 90 -7.56 19.19 5.57
N PRO A 91 -8.09 17.97 5.30
CA PRO A 91 -8.93 17.26 6.24
C PRO A 91 -8.17 17.01 7.55
N ILE A 92 -8.76 17.41 8.68
CA ILE A 92 -8.15 17.20 9.99
C ILE A 92 -8.44 15.77 10.44
N GLN A 93 -7.37 15.03 10.70
CA GLN A 93 -7.43 13.66 11.22
C GLN A 93 -7.40 13.66 12.74
N ASP A 94 -6.43 14.36 13.32
CA ASP A 94 -6.19 14.40 14.76
C ASP A 94 -5.85 15.82 15.21
N VAL A 95 -6.11 16.12 16.49
CA VAL A 95 -5.77 17.41 17.10
C VAL A 95 -5.10 17.17 18.44
N TYR A 96 -3.86 17.62 18.56
CA TYR A 96 -3.08 17.53 19.80
C TYR A 96 -2.98 18.89 20.49
N LYS A 97 -2.86 18.86 21.82
CA LYS A 97 -2.43 20.02 22.61
C LYS A 97 -1.04 19.72 23.17
N ILE A 98 -0.04 20.44 22.69
CA ILE A 98 1.35 20.27 23.11
C ILE A 98 1.73 21.45 24.00
N SER A 99 2.16 21.16 25.24
CA SER A 99 2.58 22.20 26.19
C SER A 99 3.71 23.05 25.59
N GLY A 100 3.60 24.38 25.69
CA GLY A 100 4.57 25.32 25.12
C GLY A 100 4.44 25.60 23.62
N ILE A 101 3.68 24.79 22.86
CA ILE A 101 3.44 25.00 21.41
C ILE A 101 2.00 25.44 21.16
N GLY A 102 1.05 24.79 21.83
CA GLY A 102 -0.39 25.03 21.65
C GLY A 102 -1.09 23.89 20.90
N THR A 103 -2.09 24.25 20.11
CA THR A 103 -2.93 23.28 19.36
C THR A 103 -2.28 22.92 18.04
N VAL A 104 -2.09 21.62 17.78
CA VAL A 104 -1.46 21.09 16.57
C VAL A 104 -2.44 20.15 15.85
N PRO A 105 -3.12 20.61 14.78
CA PRO A 105 -3.91 19.73 13.93
C PRO A 105 -3.00 18.92 13.00
N VAL A 106 -3.34 17.66 12.77
CA VAL A 106 -2.65 16.74 11.87
C VAL A 106 -3.61 16.30 10.77
N GLY A 107 -3.12 16.26 9.54
CA GLY A 107 -3.91 15.86 8.39
C GLY A 107 -3.06 15.80 7.13
N LYS A 108 -3.59 15.16 6.09
CA LYS A 108 -2.96 15.12 4.76
C LYS A 108 -3.50 16.28 3.93
N ILE A 109 -2.61 17.01 3.26
CA ILE A 109 -3.02 18.00 2.27
C ILE A 109 -3.54 17.24 1.04
N GLU A 110 -4.84 17.36 0.78
CA GLU A 110 -5.46 16.72 -0.38
C GLU A 110 -5.36 17.61 -1.63
N THR A 111 -5.41 18.93 -1.45
CA THR A 111 -5.24 19.90 -2.55
C THR A 111 -4.55 21.18 -2.08
N GLY A 112 -3.87 21.86 -3.01
CA GLY A 112 -3.23 23.14 -2.79
C GLY A 112 -1.92 23.06 -2.01
N THR A 113 -1.47 24.23 -1.53
CA THR A 113 -0.23 24.38 -0.76
C THR A 113 -0.47 25.12 0.55
N LEU A 114 0.26 24.73 1.60
CA LEU A 114 0.28 25.37 2.91
C LEU A 114 1.72 25.80 3.23
N ASN A 115 1.88 27.09 3.53
CA ASN A 115 3.14 27.69 3.93
C ASN A 115 2.96 28.34 5.30
N THR A 116 4.03 28.44 6.08
CA THR A 116 4.03 29.15 7.37
C THR A 116 3.52 30.59 7.20
N GLY A 117 2.68 31.04 8.14
CA GLY A 117 2.09 32.38 8.12
C GLY A 117 0.84 32.53 7.24
N LYS A 118 0.45 31.51 6.47
CA LYS A 118 -0.81 31.52 5.72
C LYS A 118 -2.00 31.46 6.70
N THR A 119 -2.91 32.42 6.56
CA THR A 119 -4.22 32.33 7.23
C THR A 119 -5.02 31.17 6.63
N VAL A 120 -5.49 30.28 7.50
CA VAL A 120 -6.34 29.13 7.14
C VAL A 120 -7.72 29.30 7.78
N VAL A 121 -8.74 28.76 7.13
CA VAL A 121 -10.14 28.73 7.60
C VAL A 121 -10.64 27.30 7.50
#